data_AF-A0A523SE24-F1
#
_entry.id   AF-A0A523SE24-F1
#
_cell.length_a   1.000
_cell.length_b   1.000
_cell.length_c   1.000
_cell.angle_alpha   90.00
_cell.angle_beta   90.00
_cell.angle_gamma   90.00
#
_symmetry.space_group_name_H-M   'P 1'
#
loop_
_entity.id
_entity.type
_entity.pdbx_description
1 polymer ?
#
loop_
_entity_poly.entity_id
_entity_poly.type
_entity_poly.pdbx_seq_one_letter_code
_entity_poly.pdbx_strand_id
1 'polypeptide(L)'
;MSHDPPDCDRHCPRSSPSSKRECDAVAGVRDRDLFYALLEPGERSATFLSRSSVVRDYYGHHEVRFFYLKADEEIARVEFPRWVEERGLVDLVHALILDQCRRGQGYPVALSESHEQAVVTSADREQFRHLVELALAEHRLPTTTSEKNRSKRTRWI
;
A
#
# COMPACT_ATOMS: atom_id res chain seq x y z
N MET A 1 -0.48 17.25 29.28
CA MET A 1 0.80 17.90 28.90
C MET A 1 1.20 17.35 27.55
N SER A 2 1.37 18.19 26.54
CA SER A 2 1.79 17.76 25.20
C SER A 2 3.31 17.56 25.22
N HIS A 3 3.77 16.38 24.81
CA HIS A 3 5.19 16.07 24.66
C HIS A 3 5.60 16.29 23.20
N ASP A 4 6.81 16.80 22.96
CA ASP A 4 7.39 16.97 21.62
C ASP A 4 8.76 16.26 21.53
N PRO A 5 8.91 15.20 20.73
CA PRO A 5 7.86 14.57 19.92
C PRO A 5 6.83 13.82 20.79
N PRO A 6 5.56 13.72 20.35
CA PRO A 6 4.55 12.98 21.08
C PRO A 6 4.85 11.48 21.03
N ASP A 7 5.13 10.89 22.19
CA ASP A 7 5.34 9.45 22.39
C ASP A 7 4.28 8.91 23.35
N CYS A 8 3.13 8.54 22.77
CA CYS A 8 1.98 8.04 23.53
C CYS A 8 2.21 6.66 24.16
N ASP A 9 3.17 5.88 23.65
CA ASP A 9 3.51 4.57 24.21
C ASP A 9 4.30 4.74 25.51
N ARG A 10 5.17 5.76 25.56
CA ARG A 10 5.94 6.10 26.75
C ARG A 10 5.18 6.97 27.74
N HIS A 11 4.35 7.90 27.27
CA HIS A 11 3.75 8.95 28.11
C HIS A 11 2.26 8.75 28.40
N CYS A 12 1.59 7.77 27.78
CA CYS A 12 0.19 7.42 28.09
C CYS A 12 0.07 5.95 28.51
N PRO A 13 0.62 5.54 29.67
CA PRO A 13 0.56 4.14 30.11
C PRO A 13 -0.89 3.68 30.25
N ARG A 14 -1.23 2.52 29.66
CA ARG A 14 -2.53 1.88 29.87
C ARG A 14 -2.54 1.25 31.25
N SER A 15 -3.46 1.69 32.13
CA SER A 15 -3.65 1.08 33.46
C SER A 15 -4.27 -0.31 33.39
N SER A 16 -4.96 -0.63 32.28
CA SER A 16 -5.56 -1.94 31.96
C SER A 16 -5.76 -2.07 30.44
N PRO A 17 -5.80 -3.27 29.84
CA PRO A 17 -6.20 -3.48 28.44
C PRO A 17 -7.56 -2.85 28.08
N SER A 18 -8.45 -2.68 29.07
CA SER A 18 -9.76 -2.05 28.95
C SER A 18 -9.79 -0.56 29.29
N SER A 19 -8.69 0.01 29.77
CA SER A 19 -8.62 1.45 30.09
C SER A 19 -8.59 2.27 28.80
N LYS A 20 -9.60 3.14 28.63
CA LYS A 20 -9.68 4.06 27.49
C LYS A 20 -8.77 5.26 27.74
N ARG A 21 -7.92 5.58 26.76
CA ARG A 21 -7.20 6.87 26.71
C ARG A 21 -8.18 7.95 26.26
N GLU A 22 -7.96 9.20 26.65
CA GLU A 22 -8.78 10.33 26.16
C GLU A 22 -8.76 10.43 24.62
N CYS A 23 -7.63 10.09 23.99
CA CYS A 23 -7.50 10.02 22.53
C CYS A 23 -8.30 8.87 21.88
N ASP A 24 -8.78 7.88 22.64
CA ASP A 24 -9.57 6.78 22.07
C ASP A 24 -10.94 7.27 21.56
N ALA A 25 -11.40 8.45 22.00
CA ALA A 25 -12.60 9.09 21.48
C ALA A 25 -12.51 9.42 19.99
N VAL A 26 -11.31 9.68 19.48
CA VAL A 26 -11.04 10.02 18.07
C VAL A 26 -10.36 8.89 17.31
N ALA A 27 -10.08 7.74 17.94
CA ALA A 27 -9.39 6.61 17.31
C ALA A 27 -10.13 6.01 16.10
N GLY A 28 -11.42 6.31 15.94
CA GLY A 28 -12.22 5.91 14.77
C GLY A 28 -12.01 6.78 13.52
N VAL A 29 -11.44 7.98 13.67
CA VAL A 29 -11.21 8.92 12.56
C VAL A 29 -9.86 8.59 11.92
N ARG A 30 -9.86 8.32 10.61
CA ARG A 30 -8.62 8.08 9.85
C ARG A 30 -8.18 9.38 9.21
N ASP A 31 -6.87 9.51 8.97
CA ASP A 31 -6.29 10.66 8.25
C ASP A 31 -6.98 10.89 6.90
N ARG A 32 -7.39 9.82 6.21
CA ARG A 32 -8.15 9.95 4.95
C ARG A 32 -9.48 10.65 5.12
N ASP A 33 -10.19 10.42 6.22
CA ASP A 33 -11.52 11.00 6.46
C ASP A 33 -11.37 12.48 6.78
N LEU A 34 -10.32 12.83 7.53
CA LEU A 34 -9.94 14.21 7.81
C LEU A 34 -9.60 14.97 6.52
N PHE A 35 -8.68 14.45 5.70
CA PHE A 35 -8.27 15.12 4.47
C PHE A 35 -9.34 15.12 3.39
N TYR A 36 -10.25 14.14 3.38
CA TYR A 36 -11.41 14.15 2.50
C TYR A 36 -12.32 15.36 2.77
N ALA A 37 -12.50 15.71 4.05
CA ALA A 37 -13.31 16.85 4.47
C ALA A 37 -12.59 18.20 4.32
N LEU A 38 -11.26 18.23 4.39
CA LEU A 38 -10.47 19.47 4.38
C LEU A 38 -10.03 19.93 2.99
N LEU A 39 -9.75 19.00 2.07
CA LEU A 39 -9.22 19.32 0.74
C LEU A 39 -10.36 19.49 -0.26
N GLU A 40 -10.19 20.38 -1.23
CA GLU A 40 -11.02 20.42 -2.44
C GLU A 40 -10.50 19.45 -3.52
N PRO A 41 -11.33 18.99 -4.49
CA PRO A 41 -10.87 18.15 -5.58
C PRO A 41 -9.70 18.77 -6.35
N GLY A 42 -8.61 18.03 -6.50
CA GLY A 42 -7.36 18.50 -7.09
C GLY A 42 -6.37 19.13 -6.11
N GLU A 43 -6.71 19.24 -4.83
CA GLU A 43 -5.80 19.77 -3.82
C GLU A 43 -5.01 18.67 -3.10
N ARG A 44 -3.82 19.04 -2.64
CA ARG A 44 -2.96 18.20 -1.81
C ARG A 44 -2.71 18.82 -0.45
N SER A 45 -2.48 17.96 0.54
CA SER A 45 -1.96 18.37 1.85
C SER A 45 -0.51 18.84 1.77
N ALA A 46 -0.01 19.35 2.91
CA ALA A 46 1.43 19.46 3.15
C ALA A 46 2.12 18.08 3.09
N THR A 47 3.44 18.10 2.93
CA THR A 47 4.27 16.89 2.98
C THR A 47 4.49 16.46 4.43
N PHE A 48 4.36 15.16 4.66
CA PHE A 48 4.56 14.50 5.94
C PHE A 48 5.69 13.48 5.87
N LEU A 49 6.20 13.12 7.05
CA LEU A 49 7.25 12.13 7.22
C LEU A 49 6.66 10.77 7.61
N SER A 50 7.05 9.69 6.93
CA SER A 50 6.64 8.36 7.35
C SER A 50 7.39 7.95 8.62
N ARG A 51 6.66 7.81 9.74
CA ARG A 51 7.20 7.35 11.03
C ARG A 51 7.30 5.83 11.16
N SER A 52 7.07 5.08 10.08
CA SER A 52 7.17 3.62 10.11
C SER A 52 8.57 3.18 10.49
N SER A 53 8.68 2.28 11.47
CA SER A 53 9.95 1.68 11.88
C SER A 53 10.64 1.00 10.70
N VAL A 54 9.89 0.39 9.77
CA VAL A 54 10.46 -0.23 8.56
C VAL A 54 11.15 0.80 7.67
N VAL A 55 10.56 1.98 7.50
CA VAL A 55 11.17 3.06 6.71
C VAL A 55 12.43 3.56 7.40
N ARG A 56 12.35 3.80 8.72
CA ARG A 56 13.50 4.27 9.50
C ARG A 56 14.65 3.25 9.50
N ASP A 57 14.34 1.97 9.70
CA ASP A 57 15.33 0.93 9.99
C ASP A 57 15.97 0.37 8.70
N TYR A 58 15.25 0.37 7.56
CA TYR A 58 15.74 -0.20 6.29
C TYR A 58 16.06 0.82 5.21
N TYR A 59 15.40 1.98 5.19
CA TYR A 59 15.59 2.97 4.11
C TYR A 59 16.61 4.05 4.46
N GLY A 60 16.95 4.25 5.74
CA GLY A 60 18.03 5.14 6.17
C GLY A 60 17.94 6.54 5.55
N HIS A 61 18.90 6.87 4.67
CA HIS A 61 18.93 8.15 3.94
C HIS A 61 17.82 8.31 2.87
N HIS A 62 17.19 7.21 2.44
CA HIS A 62 16.07 7.16 1.50
C HIS A 62 14.73 7.26 2.22
N GLU A 63 14.64 8.18 3.16
CA GLU A 63 13.43 8.45 3.92
C GLU A 63 12.22 8.71 3.00
N VAL A 64 11.09 8.10 3.35
CA VAL A 64 9.85 8.22 2.58
C VAL A 64 9.02 9.38 3.14
N ARG A 65 8.72 10.32 2.24
CA ARG A 65 7.80 11.43 2.48
C ARG A 65 6.48 11.14 1.77
N PHE A 66 5.40 11.76 2.24
CA PHE A 66 4.09 11.55 1.62
C PHE A 66 3.19 12.76 1.74
N PHE A 67 2.19 12.88 0.87
CA PHE A 67 1.06 13.79 1.03
C PHE A 67 -0.25 13.08 0.70
N TYR A 68 -1.36 13.64 1.18
CA TYR A 68 -2.70 13.25 0.75
C TYR A 68 -3.15 14.11 -0.42
N LEU A 69 -3.72 13.47 -1.43
CA LEU A 69 -4.27 14.11 -2.62
C LEU A 69 -5.75 13.78 -2.69
N LYS A 70 -6.60 14.80 -2.81
CA LYS A 70 -7.99 14.58 -3.20
C LYS A 70 -8.07 14.57 -4.72
N ALA A 71 -8.33 13.39 -5.28
CA ALA A 71 -8.75 13.27 -6.67
C ALA A 71 -10.21 13.75 -6.78
N ASP A 72 -10.98 13.24 -7.74
CA ASP A 72 -12.39 13.65 -7.87
C ASP A 72 -13.23 13.12 -6.70
N GLU A 73 -13.29 11.79 -6.50
CA GLU A 73 -14.14 11.17 -5.47
C GLU A 73 -13.36 10.39 -4.40
N GLU A 74 -12.02 10.38 -4.47
CA GLU A 74 -11.18 9.61 -3.54
C GLU A 74 -10.01 10.41 -2.98
N ILE A 75 -9.58 10.03 -1.76
CA ILE A 75 -8.32 10.46 -1.16
C ILE A 75 -7.26 9.40 -1.39
N ALA A 76 -6.21 9.79 -2.12
CA ALA A 76 -5.01 9.00 -2.33
C ALA A 76 -3.90 9.46 -1.38
N ARG A 77 -3.07 8.51 -0.93
CA ARG A 77 -1.81 8.80 -0.23
C ARG A 77 -0.67 8.56 -1.21
N VAL A 78 0.04 9.64 -1.56
CA VAL A 78 1.16 9.60 -2.50
C VAL A 78 2.45 9.59 -1.69
N GLU A 79 3.23 8.51 -1.81
CA GLU A 79 4.53 8.38 -1.16
C GLU A 79 5.66 8.55 -2.18
N PHE A 80 6.72 9.24 -1.76
CA PHE A 80 7.88 9.51 -2.60
C PHE A 80 9.15 9.63 -1.76
N PRO A 81 10.33 9.40 -2.35
CA PRO A 81 11.59 9.57 -1.65
C PRO A 81 11.86 11.03 -1.30
N ARG A 82 12.53 11.27 -0.16
CA ARG A 82 12.95 12.59 0.32
C ARG A 82 13.57 13.52 -0.74
N TRP A 83 14.40 12.98 -1.64
CA TRP A 83 15.09 13.77 -2.65
C TRP A 83 14.15 14.49 -3.62
N VAL A 84 12.91 14.01 -3.80
CA VAL A 84 11.90 14.67 -4.65
C VAL A 84 11.56 16.05 -4.07
N GLU A 85 11.41 16.15 -2.75
CA GLU A 85 11.16 17.41 -2.09
C GLU A 85 12.39 18.31 -2.04
N GLU A 86 13.58 17.75 -1.80
CA GLU A 86 14.83 18.52 -1.81
C GLU A 86 15.15 19.14 -3.18
N ARG A 87 14.66 18.52 -4.26
CA ARG A 87 14.78 19.04 -5.62
C ARG A 87 13.61 19.93 -6.05
N GLY A 88 12.62 20.17 -5.19
CA GLY A 88 11.44 20.99 -5.51
C GLY A 88 10.51 20.35 -6.54
N LEU A 89 10.50 19.02 -6.66
CA LEU A 89 9.74 18.29 -7.68
C LEU A 89 8.33 17.87 -7.22
N VAL A 90 7.93 18.23 -5.99
CA VAL A 90 6.64 17.81 -5.40
C VAL A 90 5.46 18.29 -6.24
N ASP A 91 5.49 19.53 -6.71
CA ASP A 91 4.41 20.10 -7.53
C ASP A 91 4.32 19.43 -8.90
N LEU A 92 5.46 19.02 -9.46
CA LEU A 92 5.49 18.24 -10.70
C LEU A 92 4.86 16.85 -10.50
N VAL A 93 5.23 16.15 -9.43
CA VAL A 93 4.62 14.85 -9.08
C VAL A 93 3.11 15.00 -8.90
N HIS A 94 2.68 16.02 -8.16
CA HIS A 94 1.27 16.33 -7.97
C HIS A 94 0.54 16.54 -9.30
N ALA A 95 1.06 17.40 -10.17
CA ALA A 95 0.46 17.71 -11.47
C ALA A 95 0.37 16.46 -12.37
N LEU A 96 1.42 15.64 -12.41
CA LEU A 96 1.45 14.41 -13.20
C LEU A 96 0.41 13.39 -12.71
N ILE A 97 0.28 13.20 -11.40
CA ILE A 97 -0.72 12.28 -10.85
C ILE A 97 -2.13 12.76 -11.17
N LEU A 98 -2.42 14.06 -11.03
CA LEU A 98 -3.73 14.62 -11.39
C LEU A 98 -4.03 14.46 -12.88
N ASP A 99 -3.06 14.69 -13.77
CA ASP A 99 -3.23 14.44 -15.20
C ASP A 99 -3.60 12.97 -15.47
N GLN A 100 -2.89 12.03 -14.84
CA GLN A 100 -3.18 10.61 -15.00
C GLN A 100 -4.56 10.22 -14.45
N CYS A 101 -4.97 10.75 -13.29
CA CYS A 101 -6.31 10.52 -12.74
C CYS A 101 -7.39 11.05 -13.68
N ARG A 102 -7.23 12.27 -14.22
CA ARG A 102 -8.20 12.85 -15.16
C ARG A 102 -8.36 12.02 -16.42
N ARG A 103 -7.25 11.46 -16.93
CA ARG A 103 -7.26 10.58 -18.11
C ARG A 103 -7.86 9.20 -17.84
N GLY A 104 -7.83 8.74 -16.60
CA GLY A 104 -8.31 7.43 -16.16
C GLY A 104 -9.61 7.46 -15.34
N GLN A 105 -10.44 8.50 -15.49
CA GLN A 105 -11.73 8.64 -14.78
C GLN A 105 -11.61 8.61 -13.24
N GLY A 106 -10.61 9.31 -12.69
CA GLY A 106 -10.41 9.46 -11.25
C GLY A 106 -9.31 8.57 -10.66
N TYR A 107 -8.77 7.61 -11.44
CA TYR A 107 -7.67 6.74 -11.02
C TYR A 107 -6.50 6.77 -12.03
N PRO A 108 -5.23 6.73 -11.59
CA PRO A 108 -4.10 6.78 -12.53
C PRO A 108 -4.11 5.60 -13.50
N VAL A 109 -4.15 5.89 -14.81
CA VAL A 109 -4.16 4.87 -15.88
C VAL A 109 -3.03 3.85 -15.74
N ALA A 110 -1.82 4.29 -15.40
CA ALA A 110 -0.67 3.42 -15.19
C ALA A 110 -0.87 2.40 -14.04
N LEU A 111 -1.60 2.78 -13.00
CA LEU A 111 -1.95 1.86 -11.92
C LEU A 111 -3.04 0.88 -12.35
N SER A 112 -4.02 1.33 -13.14
CA SER A 112 -5.02 0.43 -13.73
C SER A 112 -4.38 -0.62 -14.64
N GLU A 113 -3.51 -0.18 -15.56
CA GLU A 113 -2.81 -1.08 -16.48
C GLU A 113 -1.89 -2.06 -15.75
N SER A 114 -1.14 -1.59 -14.75
CA SER A 114 -0.30 -2.49 -13.95
C SER A 114 -1.10 -3.47 -13.11
N HIS A 115 -2.28 -3.07 -12.60
CA HIS A 115 -3.19 -3.99 -11.91
C HIS A 115 -3.69 -5.09 -12.85
N GLU A 116 -4.13 -4.73 -14.05
CA GLU A 116 -4.57 -5.69 -15.08
C GLU A 116 -3.45 -6.65 -15.50
N GLN A 117 -2.22 -6.15 -15.69
CA GLN A 117 -1.08 -6.99 -16.07
C GLN A 117 -0.54 -7.85 -14.93
N ALA A 118 -0.74 -7.47 -13.67
CA ALA A 118 -0.33 -8.25 -12.51
C ALA A 118 -1.31 -9.39 -12.15
N VAL A 119 -2.46 -9.49 -12.83
CA VAL A 119 -3.42 -10.58 -12.59
C VAL A 119 -2.83 -11.89 -13.07
N VAL A 120 -2.34 -12.71 -12.13
CA VAL A 120 -1.99 -14.10 -12.41
C VAL A 120 -3.27 -14.92 -12.50
N THR A 121 -3.67 -15.25 -13.72
CA THR A 121 -4.90 -16.01 -13.97
C THR A 121 -4.76 -17.46 -13.52
N SER A 122 -5.90 -18.16 -13.43
CA SER A 122 -5.92 -19.60 -13.15
C SER A 122 -5.10 -20.38 -14.19
N ALA A 123 -5.18 -20.00 -15.47
CA ALA A 123 -4.44 -20.64 -16.55
C ALA A 123 -2.92 -20.42 -16.40
N ASP A 124 -2.48 -19.20 -16.05
CA ASP A 124 -1.06 -18.90 -15.82
C ASP A 124 -0.48 -19.75 -14.69
N ARG A 125 -1.25 -19.97 -13.61
CA ARG A 125 -0.85 -20.84 -12.50
C ARG A 125 -0.70 -22.30 -12.93
N GLU A 126 -1.59 -22.79 -13.78
CA GLU A 126 -1.50 -24.16 -14.28
C GLU A 126 -0.31 -24.35 -15.22
N GLN A 127 -0.06 -23.37 -16.08
CA GLN A 127 1.06 -23.38 -17.02
C GLN A 127 2.40 -23.25 -16.29
N PHE A 128 2.50 -22.38 -15.29
CA PHE A 128 3.68 -22.29 -14.42
C PHE A 128 3.94 -23.62 -13.69
N ARG A 129 2.90 -24.23 -13.11
CA ARG A 129 3.01 -25.54 -12.47
C ARG A 129 3.51 -26.61 -13.45
N HIS A 130 3.01 -26.61 -14.69
CA HIS A 130 3.45 -27.54 -15.71
C HIS A 130 4.94 -27.35 -16.09
N LEU A 131 5.39 -26.10 -16.22
CA LEU A 131 6.81 -25.80 -16.50
C LEU A 131 7.73 -26.23 -15.34
N VAL A 132 7.29 -26.03 -14.09
CA VAL A 132 8.01 -26.50 -12.91
C VAL A 132 8.07 -28.04 -12.87
N GLU A 133 6.96 -28.71 -13.19
CA GLU A 133 6.92 -30.18 -13.29
C GLU A 133 7.88 -30.70 -14.38
N LEU A 134 7.94 -30.05 -15.54
CA LEU A 134 8.88 -30.39 -16.62
C LEU A 134 10.34 -30.19 -16.20
N ALA A 135 10.69 -29.05 -15.59
CA ALA A 135 12.05 -28.77 -15.14
C ALA A 135 12.51 -29.74 -14.03
N LEU A 136 11.61 -30.10 -13.10
CA LEU A 136 11.89 -31.09 -12.06
C LEU A 136 12.09 -32.49 -12.67
N ALA A 137 11.27 -32.86 -13.65
CA ALA A 137 11.40 -34.13 -14.37
C ALA A 137 12.74 -34.22 -15.14
N GLU A 138 13.16 -33.13 -15.78
CA GLU A 138 14.46 -33.02 -16.47
C GLU A 138 15.64 -33.25 -15.51
N HIS A 139 15.55 -32.71 -14.29
CA HIS A 139 16.55 -32.91 -13.24
C HIS A 139 16.35 -34.20 -12.41
N ARG A 140 15.44 -35.10 -12.82
CA ARG A 140 15.11 -36.36 -12.13
C ARG A 140 14.72 -36.20 -10.66
N LEU A 141 14.13 -35.05 -10.33
CA LEU A 141 13.59 -34.76 -9.00
C LEU A 141 12.14 -35.23 -8.92
N PRO A 142 11.70 -35.78 -7.77
CA PRO A 142 10.35 -36.30 -7.63
C PRO A 142 9.30 -35.17 -7.69
N THR A 143 8.41 -35.22 -8.67
CA THR A 143 7.24 -34.33 -8.79
C THR A 143 6.06 -34.91 -8.02
N THR A 144 6.09 -34.87 -6.70
CA THR A 144 4.99 -35.40 -5.88
C THR A 144 3.83 -34.40 -5.86
N THR A 145 2.82 -34.59 -6.71
CA THR A 145 1.57 -33.81 -6.63
C THR A 145 0.77 -34.22 -5.39
N SER A 146 0.32 -33.26 -4.59
CA SER A 146 -0.49 -33.52 -3.38
C SER A 146 -1.74 -34.36 -3.69
N GLU A 147 -2.03 -35.36 -2.84
CA GLU A 147 -3.22 -36.22 -2.94
C GLU A 147 -4.54 -35.44 -3.01
N LYS A 148 -4.57 -34.22 -2.45
CA LYS A 148 -5.71 -33.29 -2.51
C LYS A 148 -5.96 -32.73 -3.91
N ASN A 149 -4.93 -32.59 -4.74
CA ASN A 149 -5.06 -32.17 -6.13
C ASN A 149 -5.54 -33.35 -7.00
N ARG A 150 -5.11 -34.57 -6.66
CA ARG A 150 -5.59 -35.82 -7.27
C ARG A 150 -7.08 -36.02 -7.03
N SER A 151 -7.55 -35.81 -5.79
CA SER A 151 -8.98 -35.96 -5.44
C SER A 151 -9.92 -34.96 -6.14
N LYS A 152 -9.41 -33.80 -6.58
CA LYS A 152 -10.20 -32.80 -7.30
C LYS A 152 -10.28 -33.07 -8.81
N ARG A 153 -9.32 -33.82 -9.37
CA ARG A 153 -9.30 -34.22 -10.79
C ARG A 153 -10.05 -35.53 -11.05
N THR A 154 -10.18 -36.39 -10.04
CA THR A 154 -11.01 -37.59 -10.15
C THR A 154 -12.47 -37.20 -9.93
N ARG A 155 -13.26 -37.09 -11.01
CA ARG A 155 -14.72 -37.08 -10.92
C ARG A 155 -15.13 -38.41 -10.28
N TRP A 156 -15.86 -38.35 -9.17
CA TRP A 156 -16.45 -39.53 -8.55
C TRP A 156 -17.25 -40.31 -9.61
N ILE A 157 -16.89 -41.57 -9.82
CA ILE A 157 -17.77 -42.58 -10.43
C ILE A 157 -18.61 -43.16 -9.31
#